data_AF-A0A162GQD0-F1
#
_entry.id   AF-A0A162GQD0-F1
#
_cell.length_a   1.000
_cell.length_b   1.000
_cell.length_c   1.000
_cell.angle_alpha   90.00
_cell.angle_beta   90.00
_cell.angle_gamma   90.00
#
_symmetry.space_group_name_H-M   'P 1'
#
loop_
_entity.id
_entity.type
_entity.pdbx_description
1 polymer ?
#
loop_
_entity_poly.entity_id
_entity_poly.type
_entity_poly.pdbx_seq_one_letter_code
_entity_poly.pdbx_strand_id
1 'polypeptide(L)'
;MIDLSSPEPQDADSARCYVIHDQDVLISTQAGWQFPELPAKWLRQHPDYHFLGFLSGQPCYVCELSRHEFDDGQLQRVPLRRLIGATLSDAEFSMASRALQFLSWRQNHRFCSRCGSPTEPHPRDLAMTCAGCGYFQYPRITPCIITLVTKGEHALLGRSARFPEGFYSCLAGFMEAGETAEQALAREVMEESGISVKNLEYLNSQSWPFPHSLMLGFMAEYAGGEIRIDDDEIVDAAWFHYQDLPMVPPPGSIARSLIDQWIARF
;
A
#
# COMPACT_ATOMS: atom_id res chain seq x y z
N MET A 1 16.26 -6.10 -1.87
CA MET A 1 15.30 -6.88 -1.04
C MET A 1 15.25 -6.26 0.34
N ILE A 2 14.09 -6.28 1.01
CA ILE A 2 13.95 -5.80 2.39
C ILE A 2 14.29 -6.95 3.34
N ASP A 3 15.17 -6.70 4.32
CA ASP A 3 15.48 -7.64 5.40
C ASP A 3 15.00 -7.06 6.74
N LEU A 4 14.11 -7.80 7.40
CA LEU A 4 13.53 -7.46 8.70
C LEU A 4 14.04 -8.37 9.83
N SER A 5 14.88 -9.35 9.49
CA SER A 5 15.37 -10.37 10.41
C SER A 5 16.66 -9.96 11.11
N SER A 6 17.48 -9.15 10.43
CA SER A 6 18.73 -8.66 10.98
C SER A 6 18.48 -7.57 12.05
N PRO A 7 19.20 -7.61 13.18
CA PRO A 7 19.09 -6.58 14.22
C PRO A 7 19.63 -5.23 13.72
N GLU A 8 19.28 -4.17 14.45
CA GLU A 8 19.80 -2.83 14.20
C GLU A 8 21.35 -2.83 14.23
N PRO A 9 22.03 -2.33 13.18
CA PRO A 9 23.48 -2.44 13.06
C PRO A 9 24.18 -1.48 14.02
N GLN A 10 25.24 -1.93 14.70
CA GLN A 10 25.95 -1.11 15.70
C GLN A 10 27.08 -0.27 15.11
N ASP A 11 27.56 -0.61 13.92
CA ASP A 11 28.78 -0.10 13.29
C ASP A 11 28.55 0.54 11.91
N ALA A 12 27.30 0.57 11.42
CA ALA A 12 26.97 1.30 10.19
C ALA A 12 27.33 2.79 10.32
N ASP A 13 27.98 3.34 9.30
CA ASP A 13 28.36 4.76 9.22
C ASP A 13 27.13 5.63 8.86
N SER A 14 26.38 5.24 7.85
CA SER A 14 25.20 5.95 7.35
C SER A 14 23.97 5.05 7.28
N ALA A 15 22.80 5.68 7.25
CA ALA A 15 21.52 5.01 7.11
C ALA A 15 20.54 5.91 6.35
N ARG A 16 19.62 5.25 5.61
CA ARG A 16 18.52 5.93 4.94
C ARG A 16 17.45 6.30 5.97
N CYS A 17 16.99 7.54 5.94
CA CYS A 17 15.94 8.04 6.83
C CYS A 17 14.70 8.43 6.02
N TYR A 18 13.59 7.77 6.30
CA TYR A 18 12.28 8.11 5.77
C TYR A 18 11.64 9.14 6.71
N VAL A 19 11.53 10.38 6.25
CA VAL A 19 10.88 11.46 7.01
C VAL A 19 9.44 11.59 6.51
N ILE A 20 8.47 11.56 7.42
CA ILE A 20 7.04 11.52 7.09
C ILE A 20 6.32 12.74 7.68
N HIS A 21 5.39 13.31 6.92
CA HIS A 21 4.48 14.36 7.41
C HIS A 21 3.10 14.23 6.76
N ASP A 22 2.03 14.06 7.55
CA ASP A 22 0.63 13.94 7.09
C ASP A 22 0.43 12.98 5.90
N GLN A 23 1.03 11.78 5.96
CA GLN A 23 1.04 10.75 4.91
C GLN A 23 1.87 11.08 3.66
N ASP A 24 2.61 12.18 3.64
CA ASP A 24 3.61 12.45 2.62
C ASP A 24 4.98 11.93 3.06
N VAL A 25 5.75 11.47 2.08
CA VAL A 25 7.18 11.24 2.26
C VAL A 25 7.94 12.50 1.90
N LEU A 26 9.05 12.72 2.59
CA LEU A 26 9.95 13.82 2.30
C LEU A 26 11.19 13.29 1.60
N ILE A 27 11.54 13.98 0.51
CA ILE A 27 12.66 13.61 -0.36
C ILE A 27 13.46 14.85 -0.72
N SER A 28 14.76 14.69 -0.98
CA SER A 28 15.54 15.69 -1.68
C SER A 28 15.27 15.62 -3.17
N THR A 29 15.30 16.77 -3.85
CA THR A 29 15.17 16.88 -5.31
C THR A 29 16.41 17.42 -6.00
N GLN A 30 17.49 17.73 -5.26
CA GLN A 30 18.68 18.37 -5.82
C GLN A 30 19.50 17.46 -6.74
N ALA A 31 19.44 16.14 -6.53
CA ALA A 31 20.17 15.13 -7.30
C ALA A 31 19.24 14.00 -7.80
N GLY A 32 17.97 14.33 -8.08
CA GLY A 32 16.91 13.35 -8.30
C GLY A 32 16.14 13.04 -7.02
N TRP A 33 15.20 12.10 -7.10
CA TRP A 33 14.28 11.77 -6.00
C TRP A 33 14.97 10.85 -5.01
N GLN A 34 15.52 11.41 -3.94
CA GLN A 34 16.29 10.65 -2.95
C GLN A 34 15.75 10.85 -1.54
N PHE A 35 15.67 9.77 -0.78
CA PHE A 35 15.41 9.85 0.66
C PHE A 35 16.66 10.33 1.39
N PRO A 36 16.53 11.11 2.47
CA PRO A 36 17.66 11.54 3.28
C PRO A 36 18.57 10.39 3.71
N GLU A 37 19.88 10.64 3.69
CA GLU A 37 20.88 9.75 4.26
C GLU A 37 21.61 10.48 5.39
N LEU A 38 21.62 9.87 6.58
CA LEU A 38 22.13 10.49 7.79
C LEU A 38 23.11 9.56 8.50
N PRO A 39 24.02 10.08 9.35
CA PRO A 39 24.91 9.25 10.16
C PRO A 39 24.12 8.29 11.05
N ALA A 40 24.30 6.98 10.86
CA ALA A 40 23.49 5.98 11.55
C ALA A 40 23.67 6.02 13.08
N LYS A 41 24.87 6.41 13.53
CA LYS A 41 25.17 6.62 14.96
C LYS A 41 24.22 7.63 15.62
N TRP A 42 23.85 8.69 14.91
CA TRP A 42 22.94 9.71 15.44
C TRP A 42 21.51 9.18 15.54
N LEU A 43 21.05 8.47 14.50
CA LEU A 43 19.70 7.89 14.47
C LEU A 43 19.50 6.87 15.59
N ARG A 44 20.47 5.96 15.82
CA ARG A 44 20.41 4.95 16.89
C ARG A 44 20.27 5.53 18.29
N GLN A 45 20.81 6.72 18.51
CA GLN A 45 20.84 7.35 19.83
C GLN A 45 19.63 8.25 20.09
N HIS A 46 18.81 8.50 19.07
CA HIS A 46 17.73 9.46 19.14
C HIS A 46 16.36 8.75 19.29
N PRO A 47 15.55 9.10 20.31
CA PRO A 47 14.35 8.34 20.68
C PRO A 47 13.22 8.35 19.64
N ASP A 48 13.22 9.34 18.75
CA ASP A 48 12.18 9.53 17.73
C ASP A 48 12.47 8.88 16.37
N TYR A 49 13.66 8.29 16.22
CA TYR A 49 14.00 7.53 15.02
C TYR A 49 13.80 6.04 15.29
N HIS A 50 13.12 5.38 14.36
CA HIS A 50 12.76 3.98 14.50
C HIS A 50 13.38 3.16 13.38
N PHE A 51 14.17 2.15 13.75
CA PHE A 51 14.74 1.21 12.81
C PHE A 51 13.64 0.37 12.14
N LEU A 52 13.65 0.32 10.81
CA LEU A 52 12.66 -0.40 10.00
C LEU A 52 13.14 -1.73 9.46
N GLY A 53 14.47 -1.94 9.42
CA GLY A 53 15.12 -3.05 8.74
C GLY A 53 16.17 -2.55 7.75
N PHE A 54 16.61 -3.44 6.86
CA PHE A 54 17.57 -3.14 5.82
C PHE A 54 16.90 -3.13 4.45
N LEU A 55 17.36 -2.23 3.57
CA LEU A 55 17.04 -2.22 2.15
C LEU A 55 18.34 -2.38 1.38
N SER A 56 18.50 -3.54 0.73
CA SER A 56 19.72 -3.86 -0.04
C SER A 56 21.01 -3.70 0.80
N GLY A 57 20.95 -4.10 2.07
CA GLY A 57 22.06 -4.01 3.02
C GLY A 57 22.22 -2.65 3.71
N GLN A 58 21.51 -1.61 3.27
CA GLN A 58 21.52 -0.29 3.91
C GLN A 58 20.49 -0.24 5.05
N PRO A 59 20.85 0.15 6.28
CA PRO A 59 19.89 0.32 7.36
C PRO A 59 18.91 1.46 7.05
N CYS A 60 17.65 1.25 7.41
CA CYS A 60 16.56 2.18 7.16
C CYS A 60 15.88 2.57 8.47
N TYR A 61 15.63 3.87 8.64
CA TYR A 61 14.94 4.45 9.78
C TYR A 61 13.75 5.28 9.34
N VAL A 62 12.82 5.54 10.26
CA VAL A 62 11.70 6.46 10.05
C VAL A 62 11.56 7.45 11.20
N CYS A 63 11.17 8.68 10.88
CA CYS A 63 10.77 9.69 11.86
C CYS A 63 9.65 10.59 11.31
N GLU A 64 8.94 11.26 12.21
CA GLU A 64 7.99 12.32 11.86
C GLU A 64 8.74 13.64 11.65
N LEU A 65 8.35 14.45 10.66
CA LEU A 65 9.01 15.72 10.34
C LEU A 65 9.13 16.66 11.54
N SER A 66 8.10 16.74 12.40
CA SER A 66 8.13 17.59 13.60
C SER A 66 9.19 17.19 14.63
N ARG A 67 9.74 15.98 14.51
CA ARG A 67 10.78 15.39 15.35
C ARG A 67 12.09 15.20 14.58
N HIS A 68 12.16 15.74 13.36
CA HIS A 68 13.33 15.66 12.52
C HIS A 68 14.23 16.87 12.78
N GLU A 69 15.41 16.62 13.34
CA GLU A 69 16.35 17.69 13.71
C GLU A 69 17.46 17.91 12.66
N PHE A 70 17.58 17.00 11.69
CA PHE A 70 18.61 17.04 10.64
C PHE A 70 18.09 17.76 9.39
N ASP A 71 17.58 18.98 9.56
CA ASP A 71 17.09 19.80 8.45
C ASP A 71 18.25 20.21 7.52
N ASP A 72 18.29 19.66 6.31
CA ASP A 72 19.20 20.08 5.25
C ASP A 72 18.64 21.25 4.41
N GLY A 73 17.41 21.70 4.71
CA GLY A 73 16.70 22.78 4.05
C GLY A 73 16.17 22.44 2.66
N GLN A 74 16.18 21.17 2.26
CA GLN A 74 16.01 20.76 0.85
C GLN A 74 14.93 19.69 0.63
N LEU A 75 14.22 19.28 1.67
CA LEU A 75 13.19 18.27 1.57
C LEU A 75 11.88 18.81 1.02
N GLN A 76 11.35 18.12 0.01
CA GLN A 76 10.04 18.38 -0.56
C GLN A 76 9.05 17.32 -0.11
N ARG A 77 7.84 17.78 0.26
CA ARG A 77 6.71 16.90 0.57
C ARG A 77 6.16 16.29 -0.71
N VAL A 78 6.06 14.98 -0.74
CA VAL A 78 5.51 14.25 -1.88
C VAL A 78 4.56 13.16 -1.39
N PRO A 79 3.31 13.14 -1.89
CA PRO A 79 2.43 12.01 -1.69
C PRO A 79 3.06 10.74 -2.28
N LEU A 80 3.22 9.68 -1.48
CA LEU A 80 3.89 8.44 -1.92
C LEU A 80 3.26 7.85 -3.19
N ARG A 81 1.95 8.02 -3.42
CA ARG A 81 1.26 7.61 -4.67
C ARG A 81 1.89 8.18 -5.94
N ARG A 82 2.46 9.39 -5.88
CA ARG A 82 3.11 10.04 -7.03
C ARG A 82 4.45 9.40 -7.40
N LEU A 83 5.00 8.56 -6.53
CA LEU A 83 6.27 7.86 -6.77
C LEU A 83 6.08 6.51 -7.47
N ILE A 84 4.84 6.05 -7.63
CA ILE A 84 4.49 4.80 -8.32
C ILE A 84 4.88 4.93 -9.80
N GLY A 85 5.65 3.96 -10.29
CA GLY A 85 5.98 3.85 -11.72
C GLY A 85 6.95 4.90 -12.28
N ALA A 86 7.41 5.84 -11.44
CA ALA A 86 8.21 6.98 -11.89
C ALA A 86 9.70 6.83 -11.58
N THR A 87 10.07 6.59 -10.31
CA THR A 87 11.46 6.82 -9.87
C THR A 87 11.98 5.84 -8.82
N LEU A 88 11.12 5.20 -8.03
CA LEU A 88 11.53 4.23 -7.02
C LEU A 88 11.46 2.81 -7.57
N SER A 89 12.42 1.97 -7.18
CA SER A 89 12.28 0.52 -7.33
C SER A 89 11.16 -0.03 -6.44
N ASP A 90 10.62 -1.21 -6.76
CA ASP A 90 9.57 -1.86 -5.96
C ASP A 90 9.97 -2.04 -4.49
N ALA A 91 11.25 -2.33 -4.24
CA ALA A 91 11.77 -2.50 -2.89
C ALA A 91 11.87 -1.17 -2.13
N GLU A 92 12.20 -0.08 -2.81
CA GLU A 92 12.21 1.28 -2.23
C GLU A 92 10.81 1.77 -1.92
N PHE A 93 9.87 1.57 -2.86
CA PHE A 93 8.46 1.87 -2.63
C PHE A 93 7.91 1.05 -1.46
N SER A 94 8.25 -0.23 -1.38
CA SER A 94 7.83 -1.11 -0.28
C SER A 94 8.39 -0.66 1.08
N MET A 95 9.64 -0.20 1.14
CA MET A 95 10.21 0.32 2.38
C MET A 95 9.59 1.68 2.77
N ALA A 96 9.35 2.58 1.81
CA ALA A 96 8.63 3.83 2.05
C ALA A 96 7.18 3.57 2.54
N SER A 97 6.50 2.61 1.93
CA SER A 97 5.18 2.11 2.34
C SER A 97 5.19 1.62 3.79
N ARG A 98 6.21 0.83 4.16
CA ARG A 98 6.41 0.35 5.54
C ARG A 98 6.62 1.51 6.52
N ALA A 99 7.45 2.49 6.17
CA ALA A 99 7.72 3.66 7.00
C ALA A 99 6.44 4.44 7.33
N LEU A 100 5.64 4.70 6.30
CA LEU A 100 4.39 5.44 6.39
C LEU A 100 3.36 4.69 7.24
N GLN A 101 3.19 3.37 6.99
CA GLN A 101 2.28 2.51 7.76
C GLN A 101 2.72 2.38 9.22
N PHE A 102 4.02 2.27 9.49
CA PHE A 102 4.57 2.20 10.85
C PHE A 102 4.21 3.44 11.67
N LEU A 103 4.46 4.64 11.16
CA LEU A 103 4.17 5.87 11.88
C LEU A 103 2.66 6.10 12.03
N SER A 104 1.89 5.88 10.96
CA SER A 104 0.43 5.96 11.00
C SER A 104 -0.16 5.01 12.06
N TRP A 105 0.34 3.77 12.12
CA TRP A 105 -0.06 2.81 13.13
C TRP A 105 0.28 3.30 14.54
N ARG A 106 1.52 3.74 14.79
CA ARG A 106 1.94 4.24 16.11
C ARG A 106 1.10 5.43 16.58
N GLN A 107 0.79 6.36 15.68
CA GLN A 107 -0.06 7.51 16.00
C GLN A 107 -1.51 7.10 16.33
N ASN A 108 -2.06 6.15 15.59
CA ASN A 108 -3.45 5.69 15.75
C ASN A 108 -3.66 4.71 16.92
N HIS A 109 -2.58 4.17 17.51
CA HIS A 109 -2.66 3.17 18.58
C HIS A 109 -2.10 3.67 19.92
N ARG A 110 -2.06 5.00 20.14
CA ARG A 110 -1.63 5.64 21.40
C ARG A 110 -2.50 5.30 22.61
N PHE A 111 -3.72 4.83 22.37
CA PHE A 111 -4.67 4.39 23.38
C PHE A 111 -5.17 2.98 23.04
N CYS A 112 -5.59 2.25 24.07
CA CYS A 112 -6.09 0.89 23.94
C CYS A 112 -7.50 0.90 23.38
N SER A 113 -7.70 0.28 22.21
CA SER A 113 -9.03 0.10 21.62
C SER A 113 -10.01 -0.71 22.47
N ARG A 114 -9.52 -1.47 23.47
CA ARG A 114 -10.36 -2.26 24.38
C ARG A 114 -10.82 -1.51 25.63
N CYS A 115 -9.96 -0.69 26.25
CA CYS A 115 -10.27 -0.05 27.54
C CYS A 115 -9.96 1.45 27.63
N GLY A 116 -9.39 2.07 26.58
CA GLY A 116 -9.09 3.50 26.54
C GLY A 116 -7.80 3.94 27.25
N SER A 117 -7.12 3.07 28.01
CA SER A 117 -5.85 3.41 28.66
C SER A 117 -4.73 3.70 27.65
N PRO A 118 -3.72 4.53 28.00
CA PRO A 118 -2.53 4.71 27.17
C PRO A 118 -1.80 3.39 26.89
N THR A 119 -1.14 3.32 25.74
CA THR A 119 -0.34 2.16 25.33
C THR A 119 1.13 2.52 25.22
N GLU A 120 1.98 1.50 25.31
CA GLU A 120 3.43 1.62 25.19
C GLU A 120 3.96 0.64 24.14
N PRO A 121 5.06 0.97 23.42
CA PRO A 121 5.70 0.01 22.53
C PRO A 121 6.11 -1.26 23.29
N HIS A 122 5.82 -2.41 22.72
CA HIS A 122 6.27 -3.69 23.26
C HIS A 122 7.80 -3.83 23.08
N PRO A 123 8.54 -4.35 24.07
CA PRO A 123 10.02 -4.34 24.05
C PRO A 123 10.67 -5.28 23.03
N ARG A 124 9.90 -6.14 22.34
CA ARG A 124 10.44 -7.14 21.40
C ARG A 124 9.69 -7.14 20.08
N ASP A 125 8.38 -7.37 20.17
CA ASP A 125 7.51 -7.39 18.99
C ASP A 125 7.15 -5.99 18.51
N LEU A 126 6.89 -5.86 17.21
CA LEU A 126 6.26 -4.68 16.61
C LEU A 126 4.79 -4.62 17.03
N ALA A 127 4.55 -4.20 18.28
CA ALA A 127 3.23 -4.12 18.88
C ALA A 127 3.16 -2.95 19.89
N MET A 128 1.95 -2.47 20.16
CA MET A 128 1.63 -1.60 21.28
C MET A 128 0.96 -2.46 22.37
N THR A 129 1.41 -2.35 23.62
CA THR A 129 0.84 -3.06 24.77
C THR A 129 0.10 -2.10 25.71
N CYS A 130 -0.99 -2.58 26.31
CA CYS A 130 -1.79 -1.81 27.26
C CYS A 130 -1.57 -2.32 28.69
N ALA A 131 -0.93 -1.52 29.55
CA ALA A 131 -0.72 -1.86 30.96
C ALA A 131 -2.03 -2.04 31.75
N GLY A 132 -3.13 -1.39 31.34
CA GLY A 132 -4.41 -1.46 32.03
C GLY A 132 -5.19 -2.78 31.88
N CYS A 133 -5.00 -3.51 30.77
CA CYS A 133 -5.78 -4.73 30.50
C CYS A 133 -5.00 -5.85 29.79
N GLY A 134 -3.70 -5.64 29.53
CA GLY A 134 -2.82 -6.62 28.87
C GLY A 134 -3.09 -6.83 27.38
N TYR A 135 -3.88 -5.96 26.73
CA TYR A 135 -4.19 -6.11 25.31
C TYR A 135 -3.02 -5.69 24.42
N PHE A 136 -2.73 -6.51 23.40
CA PHE A 136 -1.72 -6.25 22.38
C PHE A 136 -2.38 -5.76 21.09
N GLN A 137 -1.78 -4.74 20.47
CA GLN A 137 -2.22 -4.18 19.20
C GLN A 137 -1.06 -4.20 18.22
N TYR A 138 -1.21 -4.91 17.10
CA TYR A 138 -0.21 -5.00 16.04
C TYR A 138 -0.50 -3.99 14.92
N PRO A 139 0.46 -3.70 14.02
CA PRO A 139 0.19 -2.97 12.79
C PRO A 139 -1.01 -3.55 12.06
N ARG A 140 -1.97 -2.67 11.72
CA ARG A 140 -3.15 -3.09 10.97
C ARG A 140 -2.76 -3.30 9.50
N ILE A 141 -3.16 -4.43 8.95
CA ILE A 141 -3.14 -4.70 7.51
C ILE A 141 -4.57 -5.09 7.15
N THR A 142 -5.19 -4.35 6.23
CA THR A 142 -6.57 -4.57 5.80
C THR A 142 -6.57 -5.30 4.46
N PRO A 143 -6.97 -6.58 4.39
CA PRO A 143 -7.04 -7.31 3.13
C PRO A 143 -8.05 -6.67 2.17
N CYS A 144 -7.66 -6.54 0.91
CA CYS A 144 -8.47 -5.95 -0.15
C CYS A 144 -8.24 -6.78 -1.42
N ILE A 145 -9.31 -7.23 -2.07
CA ILE A 145 -9.19 -7.89 -3.36
C ILE A 145 -9.10 -6.84 -4.47
N ILE A 146 -8.44 -7.19 -5.57
CA ILE A 146 -8.51 -6.42 -6.81
C ILE A 146 -8.55 -7.39 -7.98
N THR A 147 -9.52 -7.21 -8.86
CA THR A 147 -9.91 -8.24 -9.81
C THR A 147 -10.03 -7.68 -11.22
N LEU A 148 -9.30 -8.27 -12.14
CA LEU A 148 -9.53 -8.08 -13.58
C LEU A 148 -10.50 -9.16 -14.06
N VAL A 149 -11.71 -8.77 -14.44
CA VAL A 149 -12.70 -9.70 -15.00
C VAL A 149 -12.56 -9.72 -16.52
N THR A 150 -12.42 -10.90 -17.10
CA THR A 150 -12.13 -11.09 -18.52
C THR A 150 -13.25 -11.83 -19.25
N LYS A 151 -13.47 -11.48 -20.51
CA LYS A 151 -14.43 -12.09 -21.44
C LYS A 151 -13.76 -12.21 -22.81
N GLY A 152 -12.91 -13.24 -22.95
CA GLY A 152 -12.04 -13.39 -24.12
C GLY A 152 -11.10 -12.20 -24.24
N GLU A 153 -11.11 -11.55 -25.40
CA GLU A 153 -10.30 -10.37 -25.74
C GLU A 153 -10.75 -9.06 -25.07
N HIS A 154 -11.78 -9.12 -24.21
CA HIS A 154 -12.28 -7.96 -23.47
C HIS A 154 -12.07 -8.10 -21.96
N ALA A 155 -11.83 -6.98 -21.28
CA ALA A 155 -11.79 -6.89 -19.82
C ALA A 155 -12.79 -5.86 -19.31
N LEU A 156 -13.43 -6.16 -18.19
CA LEU A 156 -14.29 -5.22 -17.47
C LEU A 156 -13.41 -4.30 -16.63
N LEU A 157 -13.56 -3.00 -16.84
CA LEU A 157 -12.94 -1.98 -16.02
C LEU A 157 -14.00 -1.01 -15.50
N GLY A 158 -13.85 -0.59 -14.24
CA GLY A 158 -14.72 0.37 -13.58
C GLY A 158 -14.04 1.71 -13.36
N ARG A 159 -14.84 2.77 -13.24
CA ARG A 159 -14.38 4.12 -12.90
C ARG A 159 -15.02 4.56 -11.60
N SER A 160 -14.21 4.72 -10.56
CA SER A 160 -14.66 5.30 -9.29
C SER A 160 -15.07 6.76 -9.45
N ALA A 161 -16.05 7.22 -8.68
CA ALA A 161 -16.46 8.63 -8.61
C ALA A 161 -15.30 9.60 -8.31
N ARG A 162 -14.23 9.10 -7.67
CA ARG A 162 -13.05 9.88 -7.27
C ARG A 162 -12.00 10.01 -8.38
N PHE A 163 -12.10 9.21 -9.44
CA PHE A 163 -11.14 9.22 -10.53
C PHE A 163 -11.44 10.32 -11.54
N PRO A 164 -10.41 10.88 -12.19
CA PRO A 164 -10.63 11.80 -13.30
C PRO A 164 -11.39 11.09 -14.43
N GLU A 165 -12.09 11.87 -15.25
CA GLU A 165 -12.82 11.35 -16.40
C GLU A 165 -11.88 10.58 -17.35
N GLY A 166 -12.36 9.44 -17.85
CA GLY A 166 -11.59 8.56 -18.75
C GLY A 166 -10.61 7.61 -18.05
N PHE A 167 -10.44 7.68 -16.72
CA PHE A 167 -9.56 6.77 -15.97
C PHE A 167 -10.32 5.57 -15.39
N TYR A 168 -10.00 4.37 -15.87
CA TYR A 168 -10.64 3.10 -15.45
C TYR A 168 -9.61 2.13 -14.87
N SER A 169 -10.04 1.32 -13.90
CA SER A 169 -9.21 0.34 -13.20
C SER A 169 -9.98 -0.97 -13.01
N CYS A 170 -9.25 -2.01 -12.61
CA CYS A 170 -9.84 -3.22 -12.05
C CYS A 170 -10.77 -2.88 -10.87
N LEU A 171 -11.79 -3.71 -10.67
CA LEU A 171 -12.73 -3.64 -9.54
C LEU A 171 -12.01 -4.09 -8.26
N ALA A 172 -12.24 -3.42 -7.14
CA ALA A 172 -11.49 -3.67 -5.91
C ALA A 172 -12.29 -3.30 -4.67
N GLY A 173 -12.27 -4.18 -3.66
CA GLY A 173 -13.00 -3.95 -2.43
C GLY A 173 -12.44 -4.71 -1.25
N PHE A 174 -12.85 -4.27 -0.05
CA PHE A 174 -12.33 -4.82 1.18
C PHE A 174 -12.95 -6.19 1.46
N MET A 175 -12.14 -7.09 2.02
CA MET A 175 -12.67 -8.34 2.54
C MET A 175 -13.44 -8.07 3.84
N GLU A 176 -14.63 -8.65 3.98
CA GLU A 176 -15.39 -8.60 5.22
C GLU A 176 -15.01 -9.73 6.18
N ALA A 177 -15.38 -9.56 7.45
CA ALA A 177 -15.11 -10.54 8.48
C ALA A 177 -15.87 -11.84 8.21
N GLY A 178 -15.13 -12.93 8.02
CA GLY A 178 -15.69 -14.25 7.72
C GLY A 178 -15.69 -14.62 6.24
N GLU A 179 -15.27 -13.71 5.36
CA GLU A 179 -15.11 -14.00 3.93
C GLU A 179 -13.74 -14.63 3.63
N THR A 180 -13.72 -15.56 2.67
CA THR A 180 -12.51 -15.87 1.90
C THR A 180 -12.27 -14.78 0.86
N ALA A 181 -11.06 -14.71 0.30
CA ALA A 181 -10.76 -13.74 -0.75
C ALA A 181 -11.63 -13.97 -2.00
N GLU A 182 -11.95 -15.23 -2.31
CA GLU A 182 -12.82 -15.61 -3.42
C GLU A 182 -14.28 -15.16 -3.19
N GLN A 183 -14.77 -15.22 -1.95
CA GLN A 183 -16.10 -14.73 -1.60
C GLN A 183 -16.19 -13.21 -1.73
N ALA A 184 -15.21 -12.50 -1.16
CA ALA A 184 -15.13 -11.04 -1.28
C ALA A 184 -15.05 -10.62 -2.75
N LEU A 185 -14.22 -11.30 -3.55
CA LEU A 185 -14.10 -11.05 -4.99
C LEU A 185 -15.44 -11.20 -5.71
N ALA A 186 -16.14 -12.31 -5.48
CA ALA A 186 -17.42 -12.57 -6.13
C ALA A 186 -18.51 -11.57 -5.71
N ARG A 187 -18.51 -11.16 -4.43
CA ARG A 187 -19.40 -10.14 -3.88
C ARG A 187 -19.12 -8.78 -4.52
N GLU A 188 -17.89 -8.28 -4.43
CA GLU A 188 -17.51 -6.95 -4.92
C GLU A 188 -17.77 -6.80 -6.42
N VAL A 189 -17.43 -7.82 -7.24
CA VAL A 189 -17.72 -7.76 -8.68
C VAL A 189 -19.23 -7.71 -8.94
N MET A 190 -20.03 -8.44 -8.16
CA MET A 190 -21.49 -8.44 -8.29
C MET A 190 -22.09 -7.10 -7.85
N GLU A 191 -21.66 -6.55 -6.71
CA GLU A 191 -22.15 -5.29 -6.14
C GLU A 191 -21.83 -4.11 -7.07
N GLU A 192 -20.57 -3.98 -7.50
CA GLU A 192 -20.13 -2.83 -8.30
C GLU A 192 -20.64 -2.89 -9.75
N SER A 193 -20.81 -4.08 -10.33
CA SER A 193 -21.03 -4.22 -11.78
C SER A 193 -22.19 -5.10 -12.22
N GLY A 194 -22.82 -5.87 -11.32
CA GLY A 194 -23.87 -6.82 -11.66
C GLY A 194 -23.39 -8.06 -12.44
N ILE A 195 -22.07 -8.31 -12.47
CA ILE A 195 -21.46 -9.40 -13.22
C ILE A 195 -21.15 -10.59 -12.32
N SER A 196 -21.53 -11.79 -12.78
CA SER A 196 -21.11 -13.05 -12.17
C SER A 196 -19.80 -13.54 -12.77
N VAL A 197 -18.93 -14.12 -11.95
CA VAL A 197 -17.60 -14.60 -12.35
C VAL A 197 -17.36 -16.07 -12.02
N LYS A 198 -16.37 -16.67 -12.68
CA LYS A 198 -15.88 -18.05 -12.48
C LYS A 198 -14.37 -18.11 -12.73
N ASN A 199 -13.75 -19.28 -12.50
CA ASN A 199 -12.34 -19.53 -12.79
C ASN A 199 -11.40 -18.46 -12.19
N LEU A 200 -11.55 -18.22 -10.89
CA LEU A 200 -10.74 -17.25 -10.16
C LEU A 200 -9.29 -17.74 -10.07
N GLU A 201 -8.36 -16.88 -10.46
CA GLU A 201 -6.91 -17.12 -10.46
C GLU A 201 -6.22 -16.04 -9.64
N TYR A 202 -5.55 -16.43 -8.54
CA TYR A 202 -4.66 -15.53 -7.81
C TYR A 202 -3.36 -15.34 -8.59
N LEU A 203 -2.94 -14.10 -8.78
CA LEU A 203 -1.73 -13.76 -9.54
C LEU A 203 -0.61 -13.23 -8.65
N ASN A 204 -0.89 -12.21 -7.84
CA ASN A 204 0.10 -11.56 -6.99
C ASN A 204 -0.55 -10.77 -5.86
N SER A 205 0.28 -10.14 -5.02
CA SER A 205 -0.18 -9.19 -4.01
C SER A 205 0.72 -7.97 -3.94
N GLN A 206 0.18 -6.86 -3.44
CA GLN A 206 0.91 -5.61 -3.27
C GLN A 206 0.51 -4.93 -1.95
N SER A 207 1.52 -4.55 -1.15
CA SER A 207 1.30 -3.66 0.00
C SER A 207 0.91 -2.28 -0.49
N TRP A 208 -0.22 -1.76 0.01
CA TRP A 208 -0.81 -0.50 -0.43
C TRP A 208 -1.02 0.45 0.76
N PRO A 209 -0.10 1.41 0.99
CA PRO A 209 -0.03 2.22 2.22
C PRO A 209 -1.03 3.38 2.23
N PHE A 210 -2.24 3.16 1.70
CA PHE A 210 -3.25 4.20 1.54
C PHE A 210 -4.62 3.77 2.07
N PRO A 211 -4.77 3.52 3.39
CA PRO A 211 -3.75 3.77 4.43
C PRO A 211 -2.91 2.56 4.85
N HIS A 212 -3.40 1.32 4.71
CA HIS A 212 -2.70 0.12 5.19
C HIS A 212 -3.33 -1.17 4.63
N SER A 213 -3.57 -1.20 3.32
CA SER A 213 -4.21 -2.32 2.65
C SER A 213 -3.19 -3.34 2.13
N LEU A 214 -3.56 -4.61 2.09
CA LEU A 214 -2.87 -5.63 1.31
C LEU A 214 -3.76 -5.98 0.12
N MET A 215 -3.36 -5.54 -1.06
CA MET A 215 -4.08 -5.83 -2.31
C MET A 215 -3.77 -7.26 -2.73
N LEU A 216 -4.80 -8.08 -2.90
CA LEU A 216 -4.73 -9.44 -3.42
C LEU A 216 -5.23 -9.40 -4.86
N GLY A 217 -4.32 -9.58 -5.80
CA GLY A 217 -4.58 -9.46 -7.23
C GLY A 217 -5.09 -10.77 -7.83
N PHE A 218 -6.29 -10.70 -8.40
CA PHE A 218 -6.95 -11.80 -9.07
C PHE A 218 -7.28 -11.48 -10.51
N MET A 219 -7.38 -12.54 -11.30
CA MET A 219 -8.12 -12.52 -12.55
C MET A 219 -9.28 -13.50 -12.46
N ALA A 220 -10.39 -13.16 -13.09
CA ALA A 220 -11.57 -14.01 -13.14
C ALA A 220 -12.19 -13.97 -14.53
N GLU A 221 -12.94 -15.01 -14.89
CA GLU A 221 -13.67 -15.09 -16.15
C GLU A 221 -15.13 -14.71 -15.96
N TYR A 222 -15.69 -13.99 -16.94
CA TYR A 222 -17.12 -13.72 -17.03
C TYR A 222 -17.92 -15.03 -17.06
N ALA A 223 -18.89 -15.14 -16.15
CA ALA A 223 -19.83 -16.27 -16.07
C ALA A 223 -21.24 -15.89 -16.53
N GLY A 224 -21.66 -14.63 -16.39
CA GLY A 224 -23.01 -14.18 -16.76
C GLY A 224 -23.33 -12.79 -16.20
N GLY A 225 -24.52 -12.28 -16.55
CA GLY A 225 -25.00 -10.97 -16.11
C GLY A 225 -24.82 -9.86 -17.14
N GLU A 226 -25.39 -8.70 -16.83
CA GLU A 226 -25.30 -7.46 -17.60
C GLU A 226 -24.74 -6.38 -16.69
N ILE A 227 -23.96 -5.44 -17.25
CA ILE A 227 -23.42 -4.35 -16.45
C ILE A 227 -24.57 -3.53 -15.86
N ARG A 228 -24.63 -3.47 -14.54
CA ARG A 228 -25.57 -2.65 -13.76
C ARG A 228 -24.81 -2.08 -12.58
N ILE A 229 -24.74 -0.76 -12.55
CA ILE A 229 -24.11 -0.01 -11.48
C ILE A 229 -25.23 0.38 -10.51
N ASP A 230 -25.18 -0.16 -9.30
CA ASP A 230 -26.20 0.03 -8.26
C ASP A 230 -25.60 0.60 -6.96
N ASP A 231 -24.39 1.15 -7.02
CA ASP A 231 -23.71 1.81 -5.91
C ASP A 231 -23.20 3.21 -6.27
N ASP A 232 -22.80 3.96 -5.23
CA ASP A 232 -22.21 5.29 -5.35
C ASP A 232 -20.67 5.25 -5.49
N GLU A 233 -20.06 4.06 -5.48
CA GLU A 233 -18.61 3.89 -5.48
C GLU A 233 -18.03 4.04 -6.88
N ILE A 234 -18.66 3.39 -7.86
CA ILE A 234 -18.35 3.53 -9.28
C ILE A 234 -19.44 4.28 -10.03
N VAL A 235 -19.02 5.05 -11.03
CA VAL A 235 -19.91 5.91 -11.83
C VAL A 235 -19.94 5.49 -13.30
N ASP A 236 -19.10 4.53 -13.67
CA ASP A 236 -19.13 3.90 -14.99
C ASP A 236 -18.38 2.55 -14.97
N ALA A 237 -18.77 1.63 -15.85
CA ALA A 237 -18.14 0.35 -16.05
C ALA A 237 -18.37 -0.13 -17.49
N ALA A 238 -17.32 -0.62 -18.15
CA ALA A 238 -17.43 -1.08 -19.54
C ALA A 238 -16.45 -2.22 -19.85
N TRP A 239 -16.80 -2.97 -20.91
CA TRP A 239 -15.91 -3.97 -21.50
C TRP A 239 -14.98 -3.29 -22.50
N PHE A 240 -13.67 -3.41 -22.29
CA PHE A 240 -12.65 -2.84 -23.17
C PHE A 240 -11.85 -3.94 -23.84
N HIS A 241 -11.62 -3.79 -25.14
CA HIS A 241 -10.79 -4.71 -25.91
C HIS A 241 -9.31 -4.52 -25.54
N TYR A 242 -8.51 -5.59 -25.55
CA TYR A 242 -7.10 -5.53 -25.13
C TYR A 242 -6.24 -4.55 -25.95
N GLN A 243 -6.64 -4.25 -27.20
CA GLN A 243 -5.99 -3.27 -28.08
C GLN A 243 -6.56 -1.84 -27.97
N ASP A 244 -7.69 -1.65 -27.29
CA ASP A 244 -8.41 -0.37 -27.21
C ASP A 244 -8.79 -0.08 -25.75
N LEU A 245 -7.75 0.11 -24.94
CA LEU A 245 -7.87 0.39 -23.51
C LEU A 245 -8.03 1.90 -23.24
N PRO A 246 -8.81 2.27 -22.21
CA PRO A 246 -8.92 3.65 -21.78
C PRO A 246 -7.64 4.09 -21.04
N MET A 247 -7.68 5.25 -20.37
CA MET A 247 -6.62 5.59 -19.44
C MET A 247 -6.68 4.61 -18.25
N VAL A 248 -5.62 3.84 -18.05
CA VAL A 248 -5.50 2.86 -16.96
C VAL A 248 -4.40 3.26 -15.98
N PRO A 249 -4.38 2.68 -14.76
CA PRO A 249 -3.30 2.89 -13.81
C PRO A 249 -1.88 2.75 -14.42
N PRO A 250 -0.91 3.52 -13.92
CA PRO A 250 0.46 3.48 -14.43
C PRO A 250 1.17 2.18 -14.03
N PRO A 251 2.27 1.84 -14.72
CA PRO A 251 3.17 0.76 -14.30
C PRO A 251 3.58 0.88 -12.83
N GLY A 252 3.78 -0.25 -12.16
CA GLY A 252 4.07 -0.31 -10.72
C GLY A 252 2.83 -0.38 -9.82
N SER A 253 1.62 -0.18 -10.35
CA SER A 253 0.38 -0.51 -9.64
C SER A 253 -0.04 -1.96 -9.89
N ILE A 254 -0.66 -2.60 -8.90
CA ILE A 254 -1.19 -3.96 -9.05
C ILE A 254 -2.26 -4.04 -10.15
N ALA A 255 -3.14 -3.04 -10.26
CA ALA A 255 -4.13 -2.97 -11.34
C ALA A 255 -3.47 -3.04 -12.72
N ARG A 256 -2.41 -2.24 -12.94
CA ARG A 256 -1.65 -2.27 -14.19
C ARG A 256 -0.97 -3.62 -14.41
N SER A 257 -0.40 -4.22 -13.36
CA SER A 257 0.21 -5.55 -13.44
C SER A 257 -0.79 -6.64 -13.86
N LEU A 258 -2.04 -6.58 -13.40
CA LEU A 258 -3.09 -7.52 -13.82
C LEU A 258 -3.46 -7.31 -15.30
N ILE A 259 -3.64 -6.05 -15.72
CA ILE A 259 -3.95 -5.68 -17.11
C ILE A 259 -2.84 -6.14 -18.06
N ASP A 260 -1.58 -5.86 -17.73
CA ASP A 260 -0.44 -6.23 -18.57
C ASP A 260 -0.29 -7.77 -18.68
N GLN A 261 -0.55 -8.52 -17.60
CA GLN A 261 -0.55 -9.99 -17.62
C GLN A 261 -1.67 -10.56 -18.49
N TRP A 262 -2.84 -9.94 -18.51
CA TRP A 262 -3.95 -10.34 -19.38
C TRP A 262 -3.65 -10.03 -20.86
N ILE A 263 -3.13 -8.83 -21.16
CA ILE A 263 -2.72 -8.45 -22.52
C ILE A 263 -1.70 -9.45 -23.09
N ALA A 264 -0.74 -9.90 -22.28
CA ALA A 264 0.29 -10.85 -22.69
C ALA A 264 -0.23 -12.25 -23.07
N ARG A 265 -1.54 -12.52 -22.92
CA ARG A 265 -2.19 -13.76 -23.36
C ARG A 265 -2.58 -13.75 -24.85
N PHE A 266 -2.43 -12.62 -25.54
CA PHE A 266 -2.74 -12.41 -26.96
C PHE A 266 -1.50 -11.95 -27.73
#